data_AF-S0FQG5-F1
#
_entry.id   AF-S0FQG5-F1
#
_cell.length_a   1.000
_cell.length_b   1.000
_cell.length_c   1.000
_cell.angle_alpha   90.00
_cell.angle_beta   90.00
_cell.angle_gamma   90.00
#
_symmetry.space_group_name_H-M   'P 1'
#
loop_
_entity.id
_entity.type
_entity.pdbx_description
1 polymer ?
#
loop_
_entity_poly.entity_id
_entity_poly.type
_entity_poly.pdbx_seq_one_letter_code
_entity_poly.pdbx_strand_id
1 'polypeptide(L)' 'MSSLRTAIIAPMVPKGCHYPTRIPCTFQGRKGWILLDQIRAVDKTRVIRKLGVLSKKAQTSVLHCLQELFAQ' A
#
# COMPACT_ATOMS: atom_id res chain seq x y z
N MET A 1 26.38 -5.13 -0.29
CA MET A 1 24.98 -5.60 -0.09
C MET A 1 24.22 -5.39 -1.39
N SER A 2 24.00 -6.43 -2.20
CA SER A 2 23.27 -6.27 -3.46
C SER A 2 21.82 -5.93 -3.13
N SER A 3 21.38 -4.73 -3.54
CA SER A 3 19.99 -4.34 -3.37
C SER A 3 19.10 -5.20 -4.30
N LEU A 4 18.04 -5.79 -3.75
CA LEU A 4 17.05 -6.50 -4.56
C LEU A 4 16.53 -5.56 -5.65
N ARG A 5 16.40 -6.04 -6.90
CA ARG A 5 15.86 -5.24 -8.01
C ARG A 5 14.35 -5.01 -7.91
N THR A 6 13.67 -5.73 -7.04
CA THR A 6 12.21 -5.66 -6.86
C THR A 6 11.81 -4.79 -5.67
N ALA A 7 10.56 -4.32 -5.71
CA ALA A 7 9.87 -3.65 -4.62
C ALA A 7 8.50 -4.30 -4.41
N ILE A 8 8.11 -4.51 -3.15
CA ILE A 8 6.75 -4.94 -2.78
C ILE A 8 5.87 -3.70 -2.78
N ILE A 9 4.75 -3.74 -3.49
CA ILE A 9 3.78 -2.64 -3.59
C ILE A 9 2.37 -3.11 -3.28
N ALA A 10 1.54 -2.21 -2.77
CA ALA A 10 0.09 -2.35 -2.72
C ALA A 10 -0.55 -1.26 -3.60
N PRO A 11 -1.49 -1.59 -4.50
CA PRO A 11 -2.15 -0.60 -5.34
C PRO A 11 -3.11 0.28 -4.52
N MET A 12 -3.26 1.54 -4.98
CA MET A 12 -4.27 2.47 -4.47
C MET A 12 -5.33 2.72 -5.56
N VAL A 13 -6.61 2.60 -5.21
CA VAL A 13 -7.73 2.87 -6.15
C VAL A 13 -8.67 3.95 -5.58
N PRO A 14 -9.17 4.90 -6.39
CA PRO A 14 -10.09 5.94 -5.90
C PRO A 14 -11.47 5.39 -5.51
N LYS A 15 -11.99 4.43 -6.29
CA LYS A 15 -13.26 3.75 -6.04
C LYS A 15 -12.96 2.35 -5.50
N GLY A 16 -13.38 2.09 -4.27
CA GLY A 16 -13.24 0.79 -3.62
C GLY A 16 -14.52 0.44 -2.87
N CYS A 17 -14.72 -0.86 -2.67
CA CYS A 17 -15.71 -1.39 -1.75
C CYS A 17 -15.05 -1.67 -0.39
N HIS A 18 -15.81 -1.55 0.68
CA HIS A 18 -15.36 -1.86 2.03
C HIS A 18 -14.96 -3.34 2.10
N TYR A 19 -13.75 -3.61 2.58
CA TYR A 19 -13.23 -4.96 2.76
C TYR A 19 -12.16 -4.96 3.86
N PRO A 20 -12.02 -6.01 4.68
CA PRO A 20 -11.14 -5.99 5.86
C PRO A 20 -9.68 -5.62 5.55
N THR A 21 -9.16 -6.07 4.40
CA THR A 21 -7.78 -5.81 3.98
C THR A 21 -7.61 -4.50 3.19
N ARG A 22 -8.66 -3.69 3.04
CA ARG A 22 -8.63 -2.44 2.26
C ARG A 22 -8.65 -1.24 3.18
N ILE A 23 -7.53 -0.51 3.21
CA ILE A 23 -7.36 0.62 4.12
C ILE A 23 -7.80 1.93 3.44
N PRO A 24 -8.80 2.65 3.97
CA PRO A 24 -9.17 3.95 3.45
C PRO A 24 -8.05 4.95 3.74
N CYS A 25 -7.71 5.77 2.74
CA CYS A 25 -6.69 6.80 2.86
C CYS A 25 -7.07 8.05 2.07
N THR A 26 -6.48 9.17 2.46
CA THR A 26 -6.51 10.41 1.67
C THR A 26 -5.07 10.72 1.28
N PHE A 27 -4.81 10.84 -0.02
CA PHE A 27 -3.50 11.18 -0.55
C PHE A 27 -3.63 12.30 -1.57
N GLN A 28 -2.86 13.38 -1.40
CA GLN A 28 -2.93 14.58 -2.26
C GLN A 28 -4.36 15.11 -2.48
N GLY A 29 -5.16 15.18 -1.41
CA GLY A 29 -6.55 15.65 -1.47
C GLY A 29 -7.56 14.66 -2.08
N ARG A 30 -7.12 13.47 -2.51
CA ARG A 30 -7.99 12.44 -3.09
C ARG A 30 -8.22 11.31 -2.09
N LYS A 31 -9.49 10.97 -1.88
CA LYS A 31 -9.89 9.77 -1.13
C LYS A 31 -9.63 8.55 -2.00
N GLY A 32 -9.18 7.46 -1.39
CA GLY A 32 -9.00 6.18 -2.04
C GLY A 32 -8.73 5.06 -1.05
N TRP A 33 -8.48 3.87 -1.59
CA TRP A 33 -8.31 2.64 -0.83
C TRP A 33 -6.97 2.01 -1.19
N ILE A 34 -6.22 1.59 -0.18
CA ILE A 34 -5.01 0.79 -0.34
C ILE A 34 -5.45 -0.67 -0.28
N LEU A 35 -5.17 -1.44 -1.34
CA LEU A 35 -5.61 -2.83 -1.48
C LEU A 35 -4.49 -3.76 -1.04
N LEU A 36 -4.50 -4.17 0.24
CA LEU A 36 -3.50 -5.10 0.76
C LEU A 36 -3.72 -6.53 0.25
N ASP A 37 -4.94 -6.86 -0.20
CA ASP A 37 -5.26 -8.09 -0.92
C ASP A 37 -4.56 -8.21 -2.28
N GLN A 38 -4.03 -7.11 -2.82
CA GLN A 38 -3.40 -7.07 -4.14
C GLN A 38 -1.91 -6.71 -4.06
N ILE A 39 -1.26 -7.05 -2.96
CA ILE A 39 0.18 -6.88 -2.81
C ILE A 39 0.92 -7.70 -3.86
N ARG A 40 1.91 -7.09 -4.50
CA ARG A 40 2.75 -7.75 -5.50
C ARG A 40 4.18 -7.22 -5.49
N ALA A 41 5.11 -8.06 -5.92
CA ALA A 41 6.47 -7.65 -6.22
C ALA A 41 6.55 -7.09 -7.65
N VAL A 42 7.16 -5.93 -7.82
CA VAL A 42 7.43 -5.33 -9.14
C VAL A 42 8.91 -4.98 -9.26
N ASP A 43 9.45 -5.00 -10.48
CA ASP A 43 10.79 -4.47 -10.72
C ASP A 43 10.84 -2.96 -10.43
N LYS A 44 11.91 -2.48 -9.80
CA LYS A 44 12.11 -1.07 -9.44
C LYS A 44 12.11 -0.14 -10.66
N THR A 45 12.42 -0.64 -11.86
CA THR A 45 12.29 0.11 -13.13
C THR A 45 10.86 0.56 -13.40
N ARG A 46 9.83 -0.12 -12.84
CA ARG A 46 8.42 0.28 -12.94
C ARG A 46 8.04 1.40 -11.98
N VAL A 47 8.91 1.76 -11.02
CA VAL A 47 8.69 2.85 -10.06
C VAL A 47 9.33 4.12 -10.60
N ILE A 48 8.53 4.90 -11.33
CA ILE A 48 9.03 6.06 -12.08
C ILE A 48 9.31 7.26 -11.18
N ARG A 49 8.47 7.50 -10.16
CA ARG A 49 8.55 8.71 -9.31
C ARG A 49 7.94 8.50 -7.94
N LYS A 50 8.55 9.10 -6.91
CA LYS A 50 7.96 9.25 -5.57
C LYS A 50 6.98 10.43 -5.57
N LEU A 51 5.70 10.16 -5.33
CA LEU A 51 4.66 11.22 -5.26
C LEU A 51 4.54 11.85 -3.86
N GLY A 52 4.98 11.15 -2.81
CA GLY A 52 4.85 11.63 -1.44
C GLY A 52 4.91 10.50 -0.43
N VAL A 53 4.39 10.77 0.76
CA VAL A 53 4.33 9.82 1.89
C VAL A 53 2.90 9.85 2.43
N LEU A 54 2.37 8.67 2.78
CA LEU A 54 1.05 8.55 3.42
C LEU A 54 1.07 9.15 4.83
N SER A 55 -0.10 9.51 5.36
CA SER A 55 -0.20 9.98 6.75
C SER A 55 0.24 8.88 7.73
N LYS A 56 0.77 9.27 8.90
CA LYS A 56 1.16 8.31 9.96
C LYS A 56 0.01 7.37 10.31
N LYS A 57 -1.21 7.89 10.41
CA LYS A 57 -2.42 7.09 10.66
C LYS A 57 -2.61 5.98 9.62
N ALA A 58 -2.51 6.32 8.33
CA ALA A 58 -2.66 5.33 7.26
C ALA A 58 -1.52 4.29 7.30
N GLN A 59 -0.29 4.71 7.59
CA GLN A 59 0.84 3.79 7.75
C GLN A 59 0.62 2.79 8.90
N THR A 60 0.16 3.27 10.07
CA THR A 60 -0.15 2.39 11.22
C THR A 60 -1.28 1.41 10.89
N SER A 61 -2.36 1.86 10.24
CA SER A 61 -3.46 0.96 9.83
C SER A 61 -2.99 -0.10 8.82
N VAL A 62 -2.12 0.26 7.87
CA VAL A 62 -1.53 -0.70 6.94
C VAL A 62 -0.69 -1.74 7.68
N LEU A 63 0.17 -1.32 8.61
CA LEU A 63 1.01 -2.24 9.37
C LEU A 63 0.19 -3.20 10.25
N HIS A 64 -0.83 -2.70 10.94
CA HIS A 64 -1.72 -3.52 11.75
C HIS A 64 -2.43 -4.59 10.90
N CYS A 65 -3.00 -4.18 9.77
CA CYS A 65 -3.69 -5.11 8.88
C CYS A 65 -2.73 -6.14 8.27
N LEU A 66 -1.50 -5.76 7.92
CA LEU A 66 -0.47 -6.71 7.49
C LEU A 66 -0.11 -7.70 8.60
N GLN A 67 0.04 -7.23 9.83
CA GLN A 67 0.30 -8.11 10.98
C GLN A 67 -0.85 -9.10 11.16
N GLU A 68 -2.10 -8.65 11.13
CA GLU A 68 -3.28 -9.52 11.21
C GLU A 68 -3.36 -10.53 10.06
N LEU A 69 -3.04 -10.10 8.83
CA LEU A 69 -3.06 -10.96 7.65
C LEU A 69 -2.02 -12.10 7.71
N PHE A 70 -0.91 -11.89 8.41
CA PHE A 70 0.20 -12.84 8.54
C PHE A 70 0.40 -13.35 9.98
N ALA A 71 -0.58 -13.19 10.87
CA ALA A 71 -0.46 -13.56 12.28
C ALA A 71 -0.47 -15.08 12.56
N GLN A 72 -0.52 -15.91 11.52
CA GLN A 72 -0.57 -17.38 11.59
C GLN A 72 0.61 -18.00 10.86
#